data_AF-A0A0G0NXY3-F1
#
_entry.id   AF-A0A0G0NXY3-F1
#
_cell.length_a   1.000
_cell.length_b   1.000
_cell.length_c   1.000
_cell.angle_alpha   90.00
_cell.angle_beta   90.00
_cell.angle_gamma   90.00
#
_symmetry.space_group_name_H-M   'P 1'
#
loop_
_entity.id
_entity.type
_entity.pdbx_description
1 polymer ?
#
loop_
_entity_poly.entity_id
_entity_poly.type
_entity_poly.pdbx_seq_one_letter_code
_entity_poly.pdbx_strand_id
1 'polypeptide(L)'
;MKKIAIALILIFVFSGVGFARDNSTTSASVKYDLPYPGMLPDHKLYKLKVLRDKVMLFIIQDPIKKAEQHLLLADKRILMAKILADKGNVELAKETALKGENEITLLVFLFKDERRKPTKELFNRVEKASFKHQEVLNDIAKKVEKKDKKTFETVVYFSTVNLGELRKIYKDY
;
A
#
# COMPACT_ATOMS: atom_id res chain seq x y z
N MET A 1 54.27 -28.30 -15.83
CA MET A 1 53.16 -28.48 -16.80
C MET A 1 52.17 -29.50 -16.23
N LYS A 2 50.87 -29.18 -16.29
CA LYS A 2 49.68 -30.02 -15.97
C LYS A 2 49.42 -30.26 -14.46
N LYS A 3 48.53 -29.47 -13.84
CA LYS A 3 47.04 -29.52 -13.78
C LYS A 3 46.53 -30.50 -12.69
N ILE A 4 46.11 -29.97 -11.54
CA ILE A 4 44.72 -29.87 -11.02
C ILE A 4 44.21 -31.17 -10.39
N ALA A 5 43.93 -31.12 -9.08
CA ALA A 5 42.60 -31.41 -8.52
C ALA A 5 42.56 -30.97 -7.04
N ILE A 6 41.83 -29.89 -6.78
CA ILE A 6 41.48 -29.37 -5.45
C ILE A 6 40.17 -30.05 -5.04
N ALA A 7 40.15 -30.73 -3.90
CA ALA A 7 38.92 -31.19 -3.26
C ALA A 7 38.68 -30.34 -2.00
N LEU A 8 37.81 -29.34 -2.12
CA LEU A 8 37.29 -28.54 -1.02
C LEU A 8 36.04 -29.24 -0.47
N ILE A 9 36.19 -29.90 0.68
CA ILE A 9 35.08 -30.37 1.50
C ILE A 9 34.69 -29.23 2.45
N LEU A 10 33.64 -28.49 2.09
CA LEU A 10 32.97 -27.52 2.97
C LEU A 10 31.78 -28.22 3.61
N ILE A 11 31.98 -28.75 4.82
CA ILE A 11 30.89 -29.24 5.68
C ILE A 11 30.26 -28.01 6.33
N PHE A 12 29.10 -27.61 5.83
CA PHE A 12 28.26 -26.58 6.43
C PHE A 12 27.39 -27.24 7.51
N VAL A 13 27.89 -27.27 8.76
CA VAL A 13 27.06 -27.65 9.92
C VAL A 13 26.19 -26.44 10.27
N PHE A 14 24.99 -26.38 9.68
CA PHE A 14 23.95 -25.45 10.10
C PHE A 14 22.81 -26.26 10.72
N SER A 15 22.84 -26.44 12.03
CA SER A 15 21.74 -27.07 12.77
C SER A 15 21.78 -26.60 14.22
N GLY A 16 20.80 -25.78 14.59
CA GLY A 16 20.51 -25.50 15.99
C GLY A 16 20.27 -24.03 16.35
N VAL A 17 19.44 -23.30 15.62
CA VAL A 17 18.80 -22.10 16.19
C VAL A 17 17.40 -22.51 16.62
N GLY A 18 17.24 -22.75 17.93
CA GLY A 18 15.94 -22.91 18.55
C GLY A 18 15.17 -21.60 18.50
N PHE A 19 14.01 -21.60 17.85
CA PHE A 19 13.09 -20.46 17.87
C PHE A 19 12.45 -20.38 19.26
N ALA A 20 12.88 -19.42 20.07
CA ALA A 20 12.14 -18.98 21.23
C ALA A 20 10.81 -18.37 20.76
N ARG A 21 9.70 -18.95 21.21
CA ARG A 21 8.34 -18.50 20.88
C ARG A 21 7.96 -17.40 21.87
N ASP A 22 8.18 -16.16 21.45
CA ASP A 22 7.82 -14.98 22.22
C ASP A 22 6.29 -14.79 22.13
N ASN A 23 5.57 -15.22 23.17
CA ASN A 23 4.14 -14.95 23.34
C ASN A 23 3.98 -13.51 23.85
N SER A 24 4.28 -12.53 22.99
CA SER A 24 3.80 -11.17 23.17
C SER A 24 2.41 -11.07 22.57
N THR A 25 1.45 -10.55 23.32
CA THR A 25 0.10 -10.21 22.85
C THR A 25 0.22 -9.08 21.82
N THR A 26 0.63 -9.44 20.60
CA THR A 26 0.80 -8.49 19.50
C THR A 26 -0.59 -8.20 18.94
N SER A 27 -1.00 -6.93 18.97
CA SER A 27 -2.03 -6.42 18.06
C SER A 27 -1.76 -7.03 16.69
N ALA A 28 -2.69 -7.84 16.17
CA ALA A 28 -2.48 -8.62 14.97
C ALA A 28 -2.24 -7.66 13.78
N SER A 29 -0.98 -7.39 13.46
CA SER A 29 -0.62 -6.54 12.32
C SER A 29 -1.12 -7.19 11.04
N VAL A 30 -1.72 -6.38 10.17
CA VAL A 30 -2.27 -6.84 8.90
C VAL A 30 -1.10 -7.31 8.02
N LYS A 31 -1.10 -8.57 7.55
CA LYS A 31 -0.04 -9.08 6.66
C LYS A 31 -0.29 -8.61 5.23
N TYR A 32 0.26 -7.45 4.88
CA TYR A 32 0.26 -6.88 3.52
C TYR A 32 1.42 -5.90 3.37
N ASP A 33 2.32 -6.16 2.42
CA ASP A 33 3.50 -5.32 2.20
C ASP A 33 3.20 -4.22 1.21
N LEU A 34 3.37 -2.95 1.64
CA LEU A 34 3.23 -1.81 0.73
C LEU A 34 4.46 -1.70 -0.17
N PRO A 35 4.29 -1.57 -1.49
CA PRO A 35 5.38 -1.46 -2.43
C PRO A 35 6.11 -0.13 -2.24
N TYR A 36 7.45 -0.18 -2.26
CA TYR A 36 8.28 1.00 -2.06
C TYR A 36 8.05 2.05 -3.17
N PRO A 37 7.85 3.33 -2.83
CA PRO A 37 7.45 4.36 -3.79
C PRO A 37 8.60 4.89 -4.67
N GLY A 38 9.85 4.62 -4.30
CA GLY A 38 11.05 5.09 -5.01
C GLY A 38 11.30 6.58 -4.80
N MET A 39 10.48 7.43 -5.42
CA MET A 39 10.61 8.89 -5.40
C MET A 39 9.48 9.54 -4.61
N LEU A 40 9.83 10.43 -3.69
CA LEU A 40 8.89 11.15 -2.84
C LEU A 40 8.40 12.46 -3.51
N PRO A 41 7.27 13.02 -3.04
CA PRO A 41 6.71 14.28 -3.57
C PRO A 41 7.52 15.54 -3.28
N ASP A 42 8.58 15.46 -2.49
CA ASP A 42 9.50 16.54 -2.15
C ASP A 42 10.49 16.87 -3.28
N HIS A 43 10.65 15.98 -4.27
CA HIS A 43 11.63 16.15 -5.35
C HIS A 43 11.01 16.73 -6.64
N LYS A 44 11.75 17.58 -7.37
CA LYS A 44 11.29 18.21 -8.63
C LYS A 44 10.86 17.20 -9.71
N LEU A 45 11.57 16.08 -9.82
CA LEU A 45 11.26 15.01 -10.78
C LEU A 45 9.96 14.24 -10.45
N TYR A 46 9.37 14.44 -9.27
CA TYR A 46 8.11 13.80 -8.91
C TYR A 46 6.98 14.17 -9.88
N LYS A 47 7.02 15.38 -10.44
CA LYS A 47 6.05 15.82 -11.47
C LYS A 47 6.07 14.92 -12.70
N LEU A 48 7.26 14.48 -13.14
CA LEU A 48 7.40 13.56 -14.27
C LEU A 48 6.82 12.18 -13.94
N LYS A 49 7.06 11.69 -12.72
CA LYS A 49 6.44 10.46 -12.22
C LYS A 49 4.91 10.54 -12.23
N VAL A 50 4.34 11.62 -11.71
CA VAL A 50 2.87 11.83 -11.70
C VAL A 50 2.32 11.86 -13.12
N LEU A 51 3.01 12.51 -14.07
CA LEU A 51 2.61 12.52 -15.47
C LEU A 51 2.59 11.10 -16.05
N ARG A 52 3.67 10.33 -15.87
CA ARG A 52 3.74 8.92 -16.30
C ARG A 52 2.58 8.10 -15.71
N ASP A 53 2.31 8.25 -14.42
CA ASP A 53 1.25 7.50 -13.73
C ASP A 53 -0.13 7.85 -14.32
N LYS A 54 -0.40 9.12 -14.65
CA LYS A 54 -1.63 9.56 -15.33
C LYS A 54 -1.75 9.02 -16.75
N VAL A 55 -0.65 9.07 -17.53
CA VAL A 55 -0.61 8.52 -18.90
C VAL A 55 -0.91 7.02 -18.88
N MET A 56 -0.34 6.29 -17.91
CA MET A 56 -0.62 4.86 -17.76
C MET A 56 -2.09 4.59 -17.48
N LEU A 57 -2.71 5.31 -16.53
CA LEU A 57 -4.15 5.18 -16.24
C LEU A 57 -5.03 5.52 -17.45
N PHE A 58 -4.63 6.48 -18.27
CA PHE A 58 -5.36 6.86 -19.48
C PHE A 58 -5.32 5.76 -20.55
N ILE A 59 -4.17 5.10 -20.71
CA ILE A 59 -3.97 4.06 -21.74
C ILE A 59 -4.67 2.74 -21.36
N ILE A 60 -4.79 2.42 -20.08
CA ILE A 60 -5.42 1.16 -19.64
C ILE A 60 -6.93 1.22 -19.87
N GLN A 61 -7.42 0.42 -20.83
CA GLN A 61 -8.85 0.27 -21.12
C GLN A 61 -9.52 -0.81 -20.27
N ASP A 62 -8.82 -1.91 -19.96
CA ASP A 62 -9.40 -2.99 -19.17
C ASP A 62 -9.67 -2.54 -17.72
N PRO A 63 -10.90 -2.67 -17.21
CA PRO A 63 -11.27 -2.14 -15.91
C PRO A 63 -10.60 -2.88 -14.74
N ILE A 64 -10.30 -4.18 -14.89
CA ILE A 64 -9.58 -4.93 -13.85
C ILE A 64 -8.14 -4.42 -13.76
N LYS A 65 -7.44 -4.29 -14.88
CA LYS A 65 -6.08 -3.73 -14.92
C LYS A 65 -6.04 -2.29 -14.45
N LYS A 66 -7.06 -1.50 -14.77
CA LYS A 66 -7.16 -0.10 -14.30
C LYS A 66 -7.37 -0.04 -12.78
N ALA A 67 -8.22 -0.89 -12.23
CA ALA A 67 -8.37 -1.04 -10.79
C ALA A 67 -7.07 -1.47 -10.11
N GLU A 68 -6.34 -2.44 -10.68
CA GLU A 68 -5.03 -2.85 -10.16
C GLU A 68 -4.02 -1.70 -10.15
N GLN A 69 -4.03 -0.87 -11.19
CA GLN A 69 -3.18 0.31 -11.26
C GLN A 69 -3.57 1.34 -10.19
N HIS A 70 -4.86 1.59 -9.95
CA HIS A 70 -5.33 2.44 -8.86
C HIS A 70 -4.89 1.91 -7.49
N LEU A 71 -5.03 0.60 -7.25
CA LEU A 71 -4.57 -0.03 -6.00
C LEU A 71 -3.06 0.15 -5.80
N LEU A 72 -2.24 -0.11 -6.83
CA LEU A 72 -0.78 0.09 -6.77
C LEU A 72 -0.42 1.54 -6.42
N LEU A 73 -1.17 2.48 -7.00
CA LEU A 73 -1.01 3.91 -6.80
C LEU A 73 -1.44 4.38 -5.41
N ALA A 74 -2.48 3.77 -4.84
CA ALA A 74 -2.89 3.97 -3.45
C ALA A 74 -1.81 3.47 -2.50
N ASP A 75 -1.37 2.22 -2.65
CA ASP A 75 -0.40 1.58 -1.75
C ASP A 75 0.91 2.38 -1.67
N LYS A 76 1.43 2.83 -2.81
CA LYS A 76 2.62 3.68 -2.88
C LYS A 76 2.41 4.99 -2.14
N ARG A 77 1.27 5.65 -2.33
CA ARG A 77 1.00 6.95 -1.70
C ARG A 77 0.83 6.84 -0.20
N ILE A 78 0.18 5.80 0.32
CA ILE A 78 0.07 5.60 1.77
C ILE A 78 1.45 5.36 2.40
N LEU A 79 2.33 4.59 1.75
CA LEU A 79 3.69 4.44 2.23
C LEU A 79 4.49 5.75 2.13
N MET A 80 4.32 6.54 1.06
CA MET A 80 4.93 7.88 0.96
C MET A 80 4.46 8.80 2.08
N ALA A 81 3.16 8.80 2.41
CA ALA A 81 2.62 9.60 3.50
C ALA A 81 3.27 9.23 4.83
N LYS A 82 3.48 7.94 5.10
CA LYS A 82 4.22 7.46 6.28
C LYS A 82 5.64 8.01 6.31
N ILE A 83 6.39 7.84 5.21
CA ILE A 83 7.78 8.30 5.11
C ILE A 83 7.88 9.82 5.28
N LEU A 84 6.95 10.59 4.71
CA LEU A 84 6.91 12.05 4.84
C LEU A 84 6.60 12.49 6.26
N ALA A 85 5.63 11.84 6.92
CA ALA A 85 5.29 12.13 8.30
C ALA A 85 6.44 11.79 9.26
N ASP A 86 7.11 10.64 9.07
CA ASP A 86 8.28 10.24 9.86
C ASP A 86 9.47 11.20 9.64
N LYS A 87 9.53 11.91 8.50
CA LYS A 87 10.50 12.99 8.21
C LYS A 87 10.08 14.37 8.74
N GLY A 88 8.92 14.49 9.39
CA GLY A 88 8.38 15.76 9.88
C GLY A 88 7.70 16.63 8.82
N ASN A 89 7.60 16.18 7.57
CA ASN A 89 6.88 16.89 6.51
C ASN A 89 5.38 16.54 6.53
N VAL A 90 4.73 16.94 7.63
CA VAL A 90 3.34 16.53 7.94
C VAL A 90 2.34 17.10 6.94
N GLU A 91 2.52 18.32 6.45
CA GLU A 91 1.61 18.92 5.47
C GLU A 91 1.59 18.12 4.15
N LEU A 92 2.77 17.80 3.64
CA LEU A 92 2.89 16.98 2.43
C LEU A 92 2.42 15.54 2.66
N ALA A 93 2.60 15.01 3.87
CA ALA A 93 2.07 13.71 4.25
C ALA A 93 0.54 13.68 4.22
N LYS A 94 -0.13 14.72 4.73
CA LYS A 94 -1.60 14.85 4.70
C LYS A 94 -2.12 14.85 3.26
N GLU A 95 -1.54 15.67 2.39
CA GLU A 95 -1.93 15.69 0.98
C GLU A 95 -1.71 14.33 0.30
N THR A 96 -0.59 13.68 0.60
CA THR A 96 -0.22 12.40 -0.01
C THR A 96 -1.14 11.28 0.45
N ALA A 97 -1.53 11.27 1.73
CA ALA A 97 -2.51 10.33 2.28
C ALA A 97 -3.89 10.49 1.61
N LEU A 98 -4.39 11.72 1.49
CA LEU A 98 -5.65 12.02 0.81
C LEU A 98 -5.63 11.55 -0.66
N LYS A 99 -4.55 11.87 -1.38
CA LYS A 99 -4.37 11.42 -2.77
C LYS A 99 -4.28 9.90 -2.86
N GLY A 100 -3.71 9.22 -1.88
CA GLY A 100 -3.62 7.76 -1.81
C GLY A 100 -5.00 7.12 -1.70
N GLU A 101 -5.78 7.52 -0.71
CA GLU A 101 -7.10 6.95 -0.49
C GLU A 101 -8.10 7.32 -1.60
N ASN A 102 -7.94 8.49 -2.22
CA ASN A 102 -8.73 8.86 -3.40
C ASN A 102 -8.56 7.87 -4.57
N GLU A 103 -7.41 7.22 -4.73
CA GLU A 103 -7.24 6.18 -5.76
C GLU A 103 -8.13 4.95 -5.47
N ILE A 104 -8.35 4.60 -4.20
CA ILE A 104 -9.30 3.54 -3.83
C ILE A 104 -10.73 4.00 -4.12
N THR A 105 -11.08 5.26 -3.86
CA THR A 105 -12.39 5.80 -4.25
C THR A 105 -12.62 5.70 -5.76
N LEU A 106 -11.61 6.04 -6.58
CA LEU A 106 -11.68 5.89 -8.04
C LEU A 106 -11.82 4.44 -8.48
N LEU A 107 -11.12 3.50 -7.81
CA LEU A 107 -11.27 2.06 -8.02
C LEU A 107 -12.70 1.60 -7.73
N VAL A 108 -13.31 2.06 -6.63
CA VAL A 108 -14.69 1.72 -6.28
C VAL A 108 -15.69 2.27 -7.31
N PHE A 109 -15.52 3.52 -7.73
CA PHE A 109 -16.38 4.12 -8.77
C PHE A 109 -16.23 3.42 -10.11
N LEU A 110 -15.03 3.00 -10.49
CA LEU A 110 -14.83 2.22 -11.71
C LEU A 110 -15.73 0.97 -11.75
N PHE A 111 -15.79 0.19 -10.66
CA PHE A 111 -16.65 -1.00 -10.61
C PHE A 111 -18.14 -0.68 -10.57
N LYS A 112 -18.50 0.43 -9.92
CA LYS A 112 -19.88 0.90 -9.85
C LYS A 112 -20.38 1.33 -11.24
N ASP A 113 -19.58 2.09 -11.98
CA ASP A 113 -19.93 2.63 -13.30
C ASP A 113 -19.99 1.52 -14.35
N GLU A 114 -19.04 0.59 -14.30
CA GLU A 114 -18.98 -0.59 -15.18
C GLU A 114 -20.03 -1.66 -14.82
N ARG A 115 -20.80 -1.47 -13.73
CA ARG A 115 -21.81 -2.43 -13.21
C ARG A 115 -21.30 -3.86 -13.16
N ARG A 116 -20.09 -4.03 -12.62
CA ARG A 116 -19.42 -5.33 -12.51
C ARG A 116 -18.68 -5.47 -11.20
N LYS A 117 -18.56 -6.70 -10.70
CA LYS A 117 -17.69 -6.98 -9.54
C LYS A 117 -16.21 -7.10 -9.92
N PRO A 118 -15.29 -6.80 -8.99
CA PRO A 118 -13.89 -7.21 -9.11
C PRO A 118 -13.76 -8.73 -9.14
N THR A 119 -12.63 -9.23 -9.64
CA THR A 119 -12.27 -10.65 -9.45
C THR A 119 -12.08 -10.94 -7.96
N LYS A 120 -12.30 -12.19 -7.54
CA LYS A 120 -12.09 -12.62 -6.14
C LYS A 120 -10.68 -12.28 -5.66
N GLU A 121 -9.67 -12.46 -6.53
CA GLU A 121 -8.28 -12.15 -6.21
C GLU A 121 -8.07 -10.66 -5.97
N LEU A 122 -8.56 -9.80 -6.87
CA LEU A 122 -8.45 -8.36 -6.74
C LEU A 122 -9.21 -7.86 -5.49
N PHE A 123 -10.42 -8.36 -5.26
CA PHE A 123 -11.20 -8.03 -4.06
C PHE A 123 -10.42 -8.33 -2.77
N ASN A 124 -9.90 -9.56 -2.64
CA ASN A 124 -9.14 -9.96 -1.46
C ASN A 124 -7.86 -9.12 -1.27
N ARG A 125 -7.21 -8.71 -2.37
CA ARG A 125 -6.06 -7.82 -2.32
C ARG A 125 -6.43 -6.42 -1.85
N VAL A 126 -7.47 -5.81 -2.43
CA VAL A 126 -7.93 -4.47 -2.02
C VAL A 126 -8.37 -4.48 -0.57
N GLU A 127 -9.08 -5.51 -0.11
CA GLU A 127 -9.50 -5.63 1.29
C GLU A 127 -8.31 -5.64 2.26
N LYS A 128 -7.29 -6.47 1.98
CA LYS A 128 -6.05 -6.50 2.79
C LYS A 128 -5.30 -5.17 2.73
N ALA A 129 -5.24 -4.54 1.56
CA ALA A 129 -4.61 -3.25 1.38
C ALA A 129 -5.32 -2.16 2.19
N SER A 130 -6.65 -2.07 2.14
CA SER A 130 -7.43 -1.12 2.92
C SER A 130 -7.20 -1.26 4.42
N PHE A 131 -7.16 -2.49 4.95
CA PHE A 131 -6.80 -2.71 6.35
C PHE A 131 -5.38 -2.25 6.68
N LYS A 132 -4.40 -2.50 5.80
CA LYS A 132 -3.04 -2.00 5.96
C LYS A 132 -2.98 -0.47 5.86
N HIS A 133 -3.76 0.15 4.98
CA HIS A 133 -3.82 1.61 4.86
C HIS A 133 -4.33 2.23 6.15
N GLN A 134 -5.41 1.69 6.70
CA GLN A 134 -5.97 2.11 7.98
C GLN A 134 -4.94 1.96 9.12
N GLU A 135 -4.22 0.84 9.18
CA GLU A 135 -3.15 0.63 10.16
C GLU A 135 -2.07 1.72 10.04
N VAL A 136 -1.54 1.94 8.84
CA VAL A 136 -0.48 2.94 8.59
C VAL A 136 -0.95 4.36 8.90
N LEU A 137 -2.16 4.73 8.48
CA LEU A 137 -2.72 6.06 8.70
C LEU A 137 -2.99 6.32 10.19
N ASN A 138 -3.49 5.31 10.92
CA ASN A 138 -3.65 5.39 12.38
C ASN A 138 -2.30 5.54 13.08
N ASP A 139 -1.26 4.85 12.61
CA ASP A 139 0.09 5.00 13.15
C ASP A 139 0.65 6.39 12.92
N ILE A 140 0.41 7.00 11.75
CA ILE A 140 0.78 8.39 11.49
C ILE A 140 0.00 9.32 12.44
N ALA A 141 -1.30 9.13 12.57
CA ALA A 141 -2.19 9.94 13.41
C ALA A 141 -1.75 9.96 14.89
N LYS A 142 -1.16 8.86 15.40
CA LYS A 142 -0.64 8.77 16.77
C LYS A 142 0.66 9.56 16.98
N LYS A 143 1.43 9.83 15.93
CA LYS A 143 2.76 10.47 16.00
C LYS A 143 2.73 11.98 15.74
N VAL A 144 1.73 12.46 15.01
CA VAL A 144 1.61 13.89 14.63
C VAL A 144 0.93 14.72 15.73
N GLU A 145 1.05 16.04 15.63
CA GLU A 145 0.38 16.97 16.53
C GLU A 145 -1.16 16.85 16.45
N LYS A 146 -1.84 17.21 17.55
CA LYS A 146 -3.30 17.14 17.66
C LYS A 146 -4.03 17.87 16.52
N LYS A 147 -3.48 18.98 16.03
CA LYS A 147 -4.06 19.77 14.92
C LYS A 147 -4.07 18.99 13.59
N ASP A 148 -3.06 18.14 13.36
CA ASP A 148 -2.87 17.40 12.11
C ASP A 148 -3.52 16.02 12.14
N LYS A 149 -3.70 15.46 13.33
CA LYS A 149 -4.33 14.16 13.57
C LYS A 149 -5.68 14.00 12.84
N LYS A 150 -6.52 15.04 12.88
CA LYS A 150 -7.88 15.03 12.29
C LYS A 150 -7.89 14.68 10.80
N THR A 151 -6.89 15.13 10.05
CA THR A 151 -6.82 14.83 8.61
C THR A 151 -6.56 13.34 8.39
N PHE A 152 -5.62 12.72 9.10
CA PHE A 152 -5.35 11.29 8.97
C PHE A 152 -6.54 10.44 9.43
N GLU A 153 -7.22 10.83 10.50
CA GLU A 153 -8.47 10.17 10.94
C GLU A 153 -9.57 10.26 9.88
N THR A 154 -9.65 11.39 9.17
CA THR A 154 -10.59 11.56 8.04
C THR A 154 -10.23 10.63 6.87
N VAL A 155 -8.94 10.46 6.57
CA VAL A 155 -8.49 9.51 5.54
C VAL A 155 -8.80 8.06 5.94
N VAL A 156 -8.62 7.70 7.22
CA VAL A 156 -9.04 6.37 7.74
C VAL A 156 -10.55 6.15 7.57
N TYR A 157 -11.35 7.17 7.83
CA TYR A 157 -12.80 7.11 7.60
C TYR A 157 -13.12 6.86 6.12
N PHE A 158 -12.50 7.60 5.19
CA PHE A 158 -12.68 7.34 3.75
C PHE A 158 -12.27 5.92 3.36
N SER A 159 -11.17 5.40 3.90
CA SER A 159 -10.74 4.01 3.69
C SER A 159 -11.78 3.00 4.15
N THR A 160 -12.42 3.25 5.29
CA THR A 160 -13.48 2.40 5.83
C THR A 160 -14.73 2.43 4.94
N VAL A 161 -15.13 3.62 4.48
CA VAL A 161 -16.28 3.80 3.58
C VAL A 161 -16.03 3.12 2.24
N ASN A 162 -14.87 3.36 1.63
CA ASN A 162 -14.48 2.76 0.35
C ASN A 162 -14.53 1.22 0.42
N LEU A 163 -13.97 0.62 1.48
CA LEU A 163 -14.01 -0.82 1.69
C LEU A 163 -15.45 -1.34 1.87
N GLY A 164 -16.29 -0.60 2.59
CA GLY A 164 -17.70 -0.90 2.75
C GLY A 164 -18.45 -0.93 1.41
N GLU A 165 -18.23 0.08 0.57
CA GLU A 165 -18.84 0.15 -0.76
C GLU A 165 -18.33 -0.97 -1.69
N LEU A 166 -17.02 -1.26 -1.69
CA LEU A 166 -16.47 -2.36 -2.47
C LEU A 166 -17.07 -3.71 -2.08
N ARG A 167 -17.29 -3.94 -0.78
CA ARG A 167 -17.93 -5.15 -0.26
C ARG A 167 -19.37 -5.29 -0.73
N LYS A 168 -20.13 -4.20 -0.87
CA LYS A 168 -21.47 -4.22 -1.44
C LYS A 168 -21.41 -4.60 -2.92
N ILE A 169 -20.59 -3.91 -3.70
CA ILE A 169 -20.38 -4.18 -5.13
C ILE A 169 -20.00 -5.65 -5.38
N TYR A 170 -19.11 -6.22 -4.56
CA TYR A 170 -18.67 -7.62 -4.73
C TYR A 170 -19.76 -8.66 -4.39
N LYS A 171 -20.73 -8.30 -3.54
CA LYS A 171 -21.86 -9.16 -3.19
C LYS A 171 -23.00 -9.05 -4.19
N ASP A 172 -23.26 -7.84 -4.67
CA ASP A 172 -24.45 -7.50 -5.46
C ASP A 172 -24.31 -7.86 -6.95
N TYR A 173 -23.07 -7.94 -7.46
CA TYR A 173 -22.73 -8.36 -8.82
C TYR A 173 -21.94 -9.66 -8.81
#